data_AF-A0A8K0KSQ5-F1
#
_entry.id   AF-A0A8K0KSQ5-F1
#
_cell.length_a   1.000
_cell.length_b   1.000
_cell.length_c   1.000
_cell.angle_alpha   90.00
_cell.angle_beta   90.00
_cell.angle_gamma   90.00
#
_symmetry.space_group_name_H-M   'P 1'
#
loop_
_entity.id
_entity.type
_entity.pdbx_description
1 polymer ?
#
loop_
_entity_poly.entity_id
_entity_poly.type
_entity_poly.pdbx_seq_one_letter_code
_entity_poly.pdbx_strand_id
1 'polypeptide(L)'
;MYDSFSIFCPVSRLDTLKLLAEEDVLIEWSRPIFLNFTHSQIVDKLEEYCSHRLGFVEKVRGDIYVCERGLARVHQERSREQSEKDGSTAEEGDDGTPKAKEEDVKEDESLLAEAQLRQLGPEHAAAIHSLYPANDMESVEVFERLIRALPAFGVFSSDGELAAWMVQSYYGAMFSMQTLPAFRRRGYGLLLARRLTSAVLARGYIPFVVIRPENSASQNLYSKLGFRRRYETVRAILRPKGWLRGSDGEEAVVPEGSGVGGEEELTEAEVPEGAAERSRGEAEVPEGD
;
A
#
# COMPACT_ATOMS: atom_id res chain seq x y z
N MET A 1 -0.47 -3.77 -22.41
CA MET A 1 -0.47 -2.51 -21.64
C MET A 1 -1.93 -2.09 -21.49
N TYR A 2 -2.44 -2.04 -20.26
CA TYR A 2 -3.81 -1.57 -19.99
C TYR A 2 -3.80 -0.04 -19.96
N ASP A 3 -4.82 0.60 -20.52
CA ASP A 3 -5.04 2.02 -20.27
C ASP A 3 -5.50 2.18 -18.82
N SER A 4 -4.82 3.07 -18.09
CA SER A 4 -5.17 3.40 -16.71
C SER A 4 -5.49 4.88 -16.64
N PHE A 5 -6.59 5.20 -15.97
CA PHE A 5 -6.94 6.57 -15.64
C PHE A 5 -7.43 6.63 -14.20
N SER A 6 -7.27 7.81 -13.59
CA SER A 6 -7.75 8.07 -12.24
C SER A 6 -8.97 8.97 -12.30
N ILE A 7 -9.99 8.63 -11.52
CA ILE A 7 -11.23 9.39 -11.46
C ILE A 7 -11.32 10.04 -10.08
N PHE A 8 -11.52 11.35 -10.06
CA PHE A 8 -11.91 12.06 -8.85
C PHE A 8 -13.28 12.70 -9.08
N CYS A 9 -14.24 12.34 -8.21
CA CYS A 9 -15.56 12.95 -8.19
C CYS A 9 -15.98 13.13 -6.74
N PRO A 10 -16.33 14.36 -6.30
CA PRO A 10 -16.97 14.54 -5.01
C PRO A 10 -18.22 13.67 -4.90
N VAL A 11 -18.39 12.98 -3.77
CA VAL A 11 -19.52 12.07 -3.54
C VAL A 11 -20.89 12.78 -3.57
N SER A 12 -20.92 14.10 -3.36
CA SER A 12 -22.12 14.93 -3.50
C SER A 12 -22.47 15.28 -4.95
N ARG A 13 -21.63 14.91 -5.92
CA ARG A 13 -21.73 15.27 -7.35
C ARG A 13 -21.58 14.05 -8.27
N LEU A 14 -21.94 12.85 -7.79
CA LEU A 14 -21.82 11.61 -8.54
C LEU A 14 -22.64 11.59 -9.85
N ASP A 15 -23.65 12.45 -9.98
CA ASP A 15 -24.37 12.70 -11.23
C ASP A 15 -23.44 13.14 -12.38
N THR A 16 -22.35 13.83 -12.06
CA THR A 16 -21.37 14.29 -13.05
C THR A 16 -20.56 13.16 -13.68
N LEU A 17 -20.54 11.96 -13.07
CA LEU A 17 -19.90 10.79 -13.66
C LEU A 17 -20.54 10.34 -14.98
N LYS A 18 -21.74 10.83 -15.30
CA LYS A 18 -22.35 10.61 -16.62
C LYS A 18 -21.44 11.09 -17.75
N LEU A 19 -20.64 12.14 -17.54
CA LEU A 19 -19.66 12.64 -18.51
C LEU A 19 -18.64 11.57 -18.89
N LEU A 20 -18.18 10.76 -17.91
CA LEU A 20 -17.27 9.65 -18.19
C LEU A 20 -17.96 8.56 -19.00
N ALA A 21 -19.22 8.23 -18.70
CA ALA A 21 -19.96 7.19 -19.42
C ALA A 21 -20.20 7.51 -20.91
N GLU A 22 -20.15 8.80 -21.27
CA GLU A 22 -20.30 9.29 -22.64
C GLU A 22 -18.94 9.58 -23.32
N GLU A 23 -17.82 9.51 -22.61
CA GLU A 23 -16.48 9.78 -23.12
C GLU A 23 -16.00 8.63 -24.03
N ASP A 24 -15.73 8.94 -25.30
CA ASP A 24 -15.32 7.98 -26.33
C ASP A 24 -14.01 8.39 -27.06
N VAL A 25 -13.40 9.51 -26.67
CA VAL A 25 -12.10 9.96 -27.18
C VAL A 25 -10.97 9.49 -26.28
N LEU A 26 -11.13 9.62 -24.96
CA LEU A 26 -10.10 9.27 -23.98
C LEU A 26 -10.26 7.86 -23.39
N ILE A 27 -11.45 7.29 -23.46
CA ILE A 27 -11.75 5.98 -22.85
C ILE A 27 -12.17 4.98 -23.91
N GLU A 28 -11.32 3.96 -24.12
CA GLU A 28 -11.65 2.83 -24.97
C GLU A 28 -12.48 1.77 -24.20
N TRP A 29 -13.80 1.97 -24.18
CA TRP A 29 -14.75 1.09 -23.48
C TRP A 29 -14.80 -0.36 -24.00
N SER A 30 -14.19 -0.65 -25.14
CA SER A 30 -14.07 -2.01 -25.70
C SER A 30 -12.95 -2.83 -25.05
N ARG A 31 -12.15 -2.24 -24.16
CA ARG A 31 -11.05 -2.92 -23.45
C ARG A 31 -11.29 -2.98 -21.94
N PRO A 32 -10.63 -3.92 -21.23
CA PRO A 32 -10.66 -3.94 -19.78
C PRO A 32 -10.10 -2.64 -19.19
N ILE A 33 -10.87 -2.03 -18.29
CA ILE A 33 -10.46 -0.82 -17.57
C ILE A 33 -10.05 -1.21 -16.16
N PHE A 34 -8.89 -0.72 -15.74
CA PHE A 34 -8.37 -0.94 -14.41
C PHE A 34 -8.53 0.31 -13.53
N LEU A 35 -9.23 0.17 -12.42
CA LEU A 35 -9.43 1.22 -11.41
C LEU A 35 -8.69 0.84 -10.14
N ASN A 36 -7.73 1.67 -9.73
CA ASN A 36 -6.96 1.43 -8.51
C ASN A 36 -7.44 2.34 -7.38
N PHE A 37 -7.72 1.77 -6.20
CA PHE A 37 -8.07 2.49 -4.96
C PHE A 37 -9.10 3.61 -5.14
N THR A 38 -10.10 3.41 -6.00
CA THR A 38 -11.14 4.40 -6.30
C THR A 38 -12.22 4.37 -5.22
N HIS A 39 -12.76 5.52 -4.82
CA HIS A 39 -13.82 5.58 -3.80
C HIS A 39 -15.00 4.68 -4.18
N SER A 40 -15.52 3.87 -3.26
CA SER A 40 -16.51 2.82 -3.58
C SER A 40 -17.77 3.35 -4.27
N GLN A 41 -18.31 4.47 -3.77
CA GLN A 41 -19.48 5.12 -4.39
C GLN A 41 -19.24 5.61 -5.83
N ILE A 42 -18.00 5.95 -6.20
CA ILE A 42 -17.66 6.32 -7.58
C ILE A 42 -17.73 5.06 -8.46
N VAL A 43 -17.12 3.96 -8.01
CA VAL A 43 -17.12 2.68 -8.74
C VAL A 43 -18.54 2.14 -8.91
N ASP A 44 -19.34 2.17 -7.85
CA ASP A 44 -20.72 1.70 -7.90
C ASP A 44 -21.57 2.54 -8.86
N LYS A 45 -21.33 3.86 -8.93
CA LYS A 45 -22.04 4.74 -9.87
C LYS A 45 -21.59 4.55 -11.32
N LEU A 46 -20.29 4.33 -11.55
CA LEU A 46 -19.76 3.99 -12.87
C LEU A 46 -20.35 2.67 -13.38
N GLU A 47 -20.45 1.66 -12.51
CA GLU A 47 -21.07 0.38 -12.86
C GLU A 47 -22.53 0.56 -13.24
N GLU A 48 -23.30 1.37 -12.50
CA GLU A 48 -24.69 1.70 -12.84
C GLU A 48 -24.80 2.30 -14.26
N TYR A 49 -24.03 3.36 -14.55
CA TYR A 49 -24.09 4.06 -15.85
C TYR A 49 -23.55 3.22 -17.01
N CYS A 50 -22.52 2.43 -16.78
CA CYS A 50 -21.90 1.60 -17.81
C CYS A 50 -22.45 0.18 -17.87
N SER A 51 -23.48 -0.17 -17.09
CA SER A 51 -24.09 -1.52 -17.02
C SER A 51 -24.52 -2.09 -18.38
N HIS A 52 -24.92 -1.21 -19.31
CA HIS A 52 -25.27 -1.61 -20.67
C HIS A 52 -24.05 -2.08 -21.49
N ARG A 53 -22.83 -1.61 -21.16
CA ARG A 53 -21.56 -1.91 -21.83
C ARG A 53 -20.71 -2.95 -21.09
N LEU A 54 -20.81 -2.99 -19.77
CA LEU A 54 -20.00 -3.87 -18.92
C LEU A 54 -20.59 -5.28 -18.88
N GLY A 55 -19.70 -6.28 -19.01
CA GLY A 55 -20.04 -7.70 -18.90
C GLY A 55 -19.77 -8.25 -17.50
N PHE A 56 -18.59 -7.96 -16.95
CA PHE A 56 -18.19 -8.44 -15.63
C PHE A 56 -17.32 -7.41 -14.91
N VAL A 57 -17.48 -7.32 -13.59
CA VAL A 57 -16.73 -6.39 -12.74
C VAL A 57 -16.11 -7.17 -11.58
N GLU A 58 -14.79 -7.30 -11.60
CA GLU A 58 -14.03 -7.85 -10.47
C GLU A 58 -13.76 -6.70 -9.48
N LYS A 59 -14.03 -6.91 -8.19
CA LYS A 59 -13.85 -5.89 -7.14
C LYS A 59 -13.10 -6.46 -5.95
N VAL A 60 -12.11 -5.72 -5.47
CA VAL A 60 -11.48 -5.92 -4.16
C VAL A 60 -11.67 -4.65 -3.35
N ARG A 61 -12.33 -4.77 -2.19
CA ARG A 61 -12.61 -3.64 -1.30
C ARG A 61 -11.51 -3.47 -0.26
N GLY A 62 -11.26 -2.23 0.14
CA GLY A 62 -10.33 -1.88 1.20
C GLY A 62 -10.66 -0.53 1.81
N ASP A 63 -10.53 -0.42 3.12
CA ASP A 63 -10.80 0.79 3.86
C ASP A 63 -9.54 1.65 3.99
N ILE A 64 -9.68 2.94 3.77
CA ILE A 64 -8.63 3.93 4.00
C ILE A 64 -8.61 4.32 5.47
N TYR A 65 -7.46 4.09 6.10
CA TYR A 65 -7.17 4.54 7.46
C TYR A 65 -6.11 5.65 7.40
N VAL A 66 -6.39 6.79 8.02
CA VAL A 66 -5.54 7.98 7.98
C VAL A 66 -5.00 8.30 9.37
N CYS A 67 -3.72 8.67 9.45
CA CYS A 67 -3.09 9.11 10.69
C CYS A 67 -3.63 10.49 11.13
N GLU A 68 -4.26 10.57 12.30
CA GLU A 68 -4.82 11.83 12.82
C GLU A 68 -3.75 12.91 13.02
N ARG A 69 -2.55 12.54 13.49
CA ARG A 69 -1.42 13.48 13.65
C ARG A 69 -1.04 14.15 12.33
N GLY A 70 -0.98 13.39 11.24
CA GLY A 70 -0.66 13.94 9.92
C GLY A 70 -1.74 14.90 9.43
N LEU A 71 -3.01 14.53 9.62
CA LEU A 71 -4.13 15.34 9.21
C LEU A 71 -4.24 16.66 10.00
N ALA A 72 -4.03 16.62 11.32
CA ALA A 72 -4.05 17.81 12.17
C ALA A 72 -2.99 18.84 11.76
N ARG A 73 -1.78 18.40 11.38
CA ARG A 73 -0.71 19.28 10.87
C ARG A 73 -1.15 20.04 9.62
N VAL A 74 -1.74 19.35 8.65
CA VAL A 74 -2.24 19.97 7.40
C VAL A 74 -3.35 20.98 7.68
N HIS A 75 -4.26 20.69 8.62
CA HIS A 75 -5.29 21.64 9.02
C HIS A 75 -4.71 22.91 9.67
N GLN A 76 -3.69 22.76 10.52
CA GLN A 76 -3.00 23.88 11.15
C GLN A 76 -2.26 24.74 10.11
N GLU A 77 -1.55 24.11 9.18
CA GLU A 77 -0.83 24.80 8.09
C GLU A 77 -1.80 25.58 7.20
N ARG A 78 -2.91 24.97 6.75
CA ARG A 78 -3.95 25.67 5.97
C ARG A 78 -4.57 26.85 6.71
N SER A 79 -4.78 26.72 8.03
CA SER A 79 -5.36 27.79 8.83
C SER A 79 -4.40 28.98 8.93
N ARG A 80 -3.09 28.72 9.06
CA ARG A 80 -2.03 29.75 9.04
C ARG A 80 -1.97 30.47 7.69
N GLU A 81 -1.92 29.72 6.59
CA GLU A 81 -1.90 30.29 5.24
C GLU A 81 -3.13 31.17 4.95
N GLN A 82 -4.29 30.80 5.48
CA GLN A 82 -5.51 31.60 5.34
C GLN A 82 -5.44 32.90 6.16
N SER A 83 -4.94 32.84 7.40
CA SER A 83 -4.75 34.04 8.24
C SER A 83 -3.73 35.02 7.66
N GLU A 84 -2.67 34.52 7.02
CA GLU A 84 -1.67 35.34 6.32
C GLU A 84 -2.26 36.03 5.08
N LYS A 85 -3.15 35.34 4.35
CA LYS A 85 -3.85 35.91 3.17
C LYS A 85 -4.90 36.95 3.55
N ASP A 86 -5.57 36.77 4.68
CA ASP A 86 -6.65 37.66 5.13
C ASP A 86 -6.12 38.91 5.87
N GLY A 87 -4.80 39.08 6.00
CA GLY A 87 -4.17 40.29 6.53
C GLY A 87 -4.43 40.54 8.02
N SER A 88 -4.94 39.55 8.75
CA SER A 88 -5.07 39.63 10.19
C SER A 88 -3.74 39.26 10.84
N THR A 89 -2.99 40.25 11.33
CA THR A 89 -1.92 40.01 12.30
C THR A 89 -2.55 39.47 13.56
N ALA A 90 -2.46 38.15 13.77
CA ALA A 90 -2.64 37.60 15.11
C ALA A 90 -1.57 38.23 16.00
N GLU A 91 -1.99 38.82 17.13
CA GLU A 91 -1.06 39.27 18.16
C GLU A 91 -0.07 38.13 18.47
N GLU A 92 1.22 38.48 18.57
CA GLU A 92 2.30 37.59 19.02
C GLU A 92 2.04 37.15 20.48
N GLY A 93 1.06 36.27 20.67
CA GLY A 93 0.91 35.49 21.89
C GLY A 93 1.79 34.27 21.75
N ASP A 94 2.97 34.32 22.38
CA ASP A 94 3.93 33.23 22.63
C ASP A 94 4.16 32.28 21.45
N ASP A 95 5.39 32.25 20.92
CA ASP A 95 5.90 31.27 19.97
C ASP A 95 5.98 29.85 20.60
N GLY A 96 4.84 29.38 21.10
CA GLY A 96 4.47 27.99 21.16
C GLY A 96 4.18 27.51 19.75
N THR A 97 5.15 27.64 18.82
CA THR A 97 5.33 26.57 17.84
C THR A 97 5.21 25.28 18.67
N PRO A 98 4.20 24.42 18.43
CA PRO A 98 4.37 23.06 18.85
C PRO A 98 5.55 22.64 18.00
N LYS A 99 6.77 22.72 18.54
CA LYS A 99 7.78 21.73 18.26
C LYS A 99 6.95 20.48 18.42
N ALA A 100 6.59 19.85 17.30
CA ALA A 100 6.27 18.45 17.33
C ALA A 100 7.43 17.94 18.16
N LYS A 101 7.15 17.57 19.43
CA LYS A 101 8.07 16.71 20.11
C LYS A 101 8.18 15.61 19.06
N GLU A 102 9.33 15.54 18.40
CA GLU A 102 9.92 14.26 18.13
C GLU A 102 9.80 13.59 19.50
N GLU A 103 8.64 12.95 19.71
CA GLU A 103 8.61 11.74 20.46
C GLU A 103 9.59 10.92 19.64
N ASP A 104 10.87 11.03 20.03
CA ASP A 104 11.88 10.06 19.71
C ASP A 104 11.12 8.77 19.83
N VAL A 105 10.90 8.13 18.69
CA VAL A 105 10.47 6.75 18.68
C VAL A 105 11.63 6.11 19.40
N LYS A 106 11.50 5.97 20.73
CA LYS A 106 12.31 5.04 21.50
C LYS A 106 11.87 3.72 20.91
N GLU A 107 12.56 3.37 19.83
CA GLU A 107 12.53 2.04 19.26
C GLU A 107 12.75 1.16 20.46
N ASP A 108 11.80 0.26 20.68
CA ASP A 108 11.77 -0.54 21.88
C ASP A 108 13.06 -1.38 21.85
N GLU A 109 14.09 -0.94 22.58
CA GLU A 109 15.42 -1.54 22.53
C GLU A 109 15.35 -3.04 22.84
N SER A 110 14.32 -3.46 23.59
CA SER A 110 14.03 -4.86 23.87
C SER A 110 13.63 -5.66 22.62
N LEU A 111 12.93 -5.06 21.65
CA LEU A 111 12.53 -5.70 20.38
C LEU A 111 13.68 -5.77 19.38
N LEU A 112 14.67 -4.88 19.51
CA LEU A 112 15.85 -4.81 18.66
C LEU A 112 17.07 -5.59 19.22
N ALA A 113 16.95 -6.16 20.42
CA ALA A 113 18.01 -7.00 20.98
C ALA A 113 18.33 -8.23 20.11
N GLU A 114 17.34 -8.75 19.37
CA GLU A 114 17.45 -9.92 18.50
C GLU A 114 17.21 -9.59 17.01
N ALA A 115 17.08 -8.30 16.67
CA ALA A 115 16.77 -7.90 15.30
C ALA A 115 17.24 -6.47 14.99
N GLN A 116 17.48 -6.21 13.70
CA GLN A 116 17.93 -4.91 13.21
C GLN A 116 16.90 -4.30 12.26
N LEU A 117 16.44 -3.10 12.55
CA LEU A 117 15.61 -2.30 11.65
C LEU A 117 16.51 -1.51 10.69
N ARG A 118 16.37 -1.73 9.38
CA ARG A 118 17.20 -1.06 8.36
C ARG A 118 16.38 -0.64 7.16
N GLN A 119 16.88 0.34 6.40
CA GLN A 119 16.36 0.65 5.07
C GLN A 119 16.56 -0.57 4.16
N LEU A 120 15.58 -0.87 3.32
CA LEU A 120 15.68 -1.91 2.30
C LEU A 120 16.55 -1.44 1.13
N GLY A 121 17.32 -2.36 0.56
CA GLY A 121 17.99 -2.21 -0.74
C GLY A 121 17.24 -2.89 -1.88
N PRO A 122 17.48 -2.51 -3.16
CA PRO A 122 16.80 -3.07 -4.33
C PRO A 122 16.88 -4.60 -4.44
N GLU A 123 17.93 -5.22 -3.91
CA GLU A 123 18.12 -6.68 -3.85
C GLU A 123 16.99 -7.41 -3.10
N HIS A 124 16.25 -6.73 -2.24
CA HIS A 124 15.10 -7.30 -1.52
C HIS A 124 13.81 -7.31 -2.34
N ALA A 125 13.74 -6.60 -3.46
CA ALA A 125 12.51 -6.37 -4.21
C ALA A 125 11.87 -7.68 -4.70
N ALA A 126 12.67 -8.58 -5.27
CA ALA A 126 12.17 -9.85 -5.82
C ALA A 126 11.52 -10.74 -4.74
N ALA A 127 12.15 -10.85 -3.56
CA ALA A 127 11.63 -11.64 -2.44
C ALA A 127 10.36 -11.01 -1.83
N ILE A 128 10.30 -9.68 -1.74
CA ILE A 128 9.12 -8.96 -1.25
C ILE A 128 7.96 -9.09 -2.25
N HIS A 129 8.25 -8.97 -3.55
CA HIS A 129 7.27 -9.06 -4.62
C HIS A 129 6.69 -10.46 -4.74
N SER A 130 7.51 -11.51 -4.65
CA SER A 130 7.03 -12.90 -4.75
C SER A 130 6.02 -13.26 -3.66
N LEU A 131 6.14 -12.66 -2.47
CA LEU A 131 5.24 -12.85 -1.33
C LEU A 131 4.08 -11.84 -1.28
N TYR A 132 4.01 -10.90 -2.23
CA TYR A 132 2.94 -9.91 -2.26
C TYR A 132 1.63 -10.54 -2.79
N PRO A 133 0.51 -10.48 -2.06
CA PRO A 133 -0.73 -11.16 -2.46
C PRO A 133 -1.35 -10.72 -3.79
N ALA A 134 -0.91 -9.58 -4.35
CA ALA A 134 -1.36 -9.04 -5.63
C ALA A 134 -0.16 -8.78 -6.56
N ASN A 135 0.79 -9.71 -6.56
CA ASN A 135 2.03 -9.63 -7.34
C ASN A 135 1.83 -9.73 -8.85
N ASP A 136 0.70 -10.29 -9.29
CA ASP A 136 0.23 -10.31 -10.68
C ASP A 136 -0.12 -8.91 -11.20
N MET A 137 -0.41 -7.97 -10.29
CA MET A 137 -0.87 -6.63 -10.65
C MET A 137 0.22 -5.56 -10.65
N GLU A 138 1.39 -5.85 -10.10
CA GLU A 138 2.51 -4.91 -10.00
C GLU A 138 3.79 -5.62 -10.44
N SER A 139 4.59 -4.97 -11.28
CA SER A 139 5.88 -5.54 -11.68
C SER A 139 6.88 -5.50 -10.52
N VAL A 140 7.80 -6.46 -10.47
CA VAL A 140 8.95 -6.42 -9.54
C VAL A 140 9.75 -5.12 -9.71
N GLU A 141 9.84 -4.59 -10.93
CA GLU A 141 10.53 -3.33 -11.22
C GLU A 141 9.89 -2.14 -10.46
N VAL A 142 8.58 -2.19 -10.23
CA VAL A 142 7.90 -1.18 -9.40
C VAL A 142 8.43 -1.24 -7.97
N PHE A 143 8.55 -2.43 -7.38
CA PHE A 143 9.12 -2.59 -6.04
C PHE A 143 10.57 -2.11 -5.96
N GLU A 144 11.40 -2.41 -6.95
CA GLU A 144 12.78 -1.91 -7.02
C GLU A 144 12.84 -0.38 -7.01
N ARG A 145 12.01 0.27 -7.83
CA ARG A 145 11.93 1.74 -7.90
C ARG A 145 11.41 2.34 -6.59
N LEU A 146 10.39 1.73 -5.97
CA LEU A 146 9.83 2.19 -4.70
C LEU A 146 10.86 2.10 -3.57
N ILE A 147 11.56 0.96 -3.45
CA ILE A 147 12.60 0.76 -2.44
C ILE A 147 13.74 1.78 -2.59
N ARG A 148 14.10 2.13 -3.83
CA ARG A 148 15.15 3.11 -4.11
C ARG A 148 14.73 4.55 -3.80
N ALA A 149 13.48 4.92 -4.10
CA ALA A 149 13.04 6.32 -4.09
C ALA A 149 12.26 6.73 -2.83
N LEU A 150 11.63 5.77 -2.15
CA LEU A 150 10.70 6.02 -1.06
C LEU A 150 11.13 5.32 0.23
N PRO A 151 10.62 5.76 1.40
CA PRO A 151 10.82 5.07 2.65
C PRO A 151 10.40 3.60 2.55
N ALA A 152 11.32 2.70 2.86
CA ALA A 152 11.14 1.27 2.75
C ALA A 152 12.04 0.61 3.81
N PHE A 153 11.44 -0.06 4.78
CA PHE A 153 12.16 -0.61 5.93
C PHE A 153 11.94 -2.11 6.06
N GLY A 154 13.00 -2.79 6.48
CA GLY A 154 13.00 -4.21 6.81
C GLY A 154 13.48 -4.43 8.24
N VAL A 155 12.94 -5.45 8.90
CA VAL A 155 13.47 -5.99 10.14
C VAL A 155 14.24 -7.25 9.79
N PHE A 156 15.51 -7.30 10.17
CA PHE A 156 16.41 -8.41 9.92
C PHE A 156 16.69 -9.17 11.20
N SER A 157 16.67 -10.50 11.18
CA SER A 157 17.06 -11.33 12.33
C SER A 157 18.54 -11.18 12.66
N SER A 158 18.98 -11.74 13.80
CA SER A 158 20.40 -11.85 14.17
C SER A 158 21.25 -12.54 13.09
N ASP A 159 20.64 -13.48 12.35
CA ASP A 159 21.29 -14.24 11.28
C ASP A 159 21.30 -13.49 9.94
N GLY A 160 20.72 -12.28 9.91
CA GLY A 160 20.67 -11.43 8.72
C GLY A 160 19.49 -11.69 7.79
N GLU A 161 18.55 -12.57 8.16
CA GLU A 161 17.37 -12.86 7.35
C GLU A 161 16.32 -11.75 7.42
N LEU A 162 15.67 -11.43 6.30
CA LEU A 162 14.58 -10.46 6.26
C LEU A 162 13.31 -11.04 6.89
N ALA A 163 13.05 -10.69 8.16
CA ALA A 163 11.94 -11.21 8.96
C ALA A 163 10.60 -10.50 8.69
N ALA A 164 10.63 -9.20 8.43
CA ALA A 164 9.46 -8.38 8.17
C ALA A 164 9.82 -7.17 7.32
N TRP A 165 8.86 -6.60 6.60
CA TRP A 165 9.08 -5.40 5.78
C TRP A 165 7.83 -4.53 5.68
N MET A 166 8.05 -3.28 5.27
CA MET A 166 7.01 -2.36 4.83
C MET A 166 7.59 -1.29 3.89
N VAL A 167 6.83 -0.90 2.87
CA VAL A 167 7.26 0.04 1.82
C VAL A 167 6.26 1.20 1.72
N GLN A 168 6.68 2.40 1.33
CA GLN A 168 5.77 3.45 0.87
C GLN A 168 5.51 3.30 -0.64
N SER A 169 4.25 3.42 -1.05
CA SER A 169 3.83 3.28 -2.44
C SER A 169 3.88 4.60 -3.22
N TYR A 170 3.84 4.51 -4.56
CA TYR A 170 3.82 5.66 -5.47
C TYR A 170 2.57 6.53 -5.32
N TYR A 171 1.46 5.96 -4.85
CA TYR A 171 0.23 6.71 -4.50
C TYR A 171 0.22 7.21 -3.05
N GLY A 172 1.37 7.15 -2.35
CA GLY A 172 1.58 7.74 -1.03
C GLY A 172 1.19 6.86 0.16
N ALA A 173 0.43 5.79 -0.05
CA ALA A 173 0.07 4.88 1.03
C ALA A 173 1.29 4.14 1.57
N MET A 174 1.26 3.80 2.85
CA MET A 174 2.15 2.81 3.40
C MET A 174 1.58 1.42 3.10
N PHE A 175 2.31 0.57 2.39
CA PHE A 175 1.80 -0.69 1.84
C PHE A 175 2.83 -1.83 1.93
N SER A 176 2.42 -3.01 1.46
CA SER A 176 3.22 -4.25 1.49
C SER A 176 3.84 -4.52 2.87
N MET A 177 3.02 -4.41 3.93
CA MET A 177 3.45 -4.85 5.26
C MET A 177 3.29 -6.36 5.36
N GLN A 178 4.37 -7.04 5.73
CA GLN A 178 4.33 -8.48 6.02
C GLN A 178 5.35 -8.82 7.10
N THR A 179 5.05 -9.85 7.88
CA THR A 179 6.00 -10.53 8.76
C THR A 179 5.96 -12.02 8.43
N LEU A 180 7.11 -12.60 8.13
CA LEU A 180 7.24 -14.03 7.85
C LEU A 180 6.71 -14.85 9.03
N PRO A 181 6.05 -16.00 8.80
CA PRO A 181 5.39 -16.79 9.85
C PRO A 181 6.27 -17.06 11.08
N ALA A 182 7.53 -17.47 10.88
CA ALA A 182 8.50 -17.78 11.93
C ALA A 182 8.85 -16.58 12.85
N PHE A 183 8.60 -15.36 12.39
CA PHE A 183 8.93 -14.12 13.09
C PHE A 183 7.70 -13.34 13.58
N ARG A 184 6.49 -13.92 13.45
CA ARG A 184 5.26 -13.29 13.92
C ARG A 184 5.22 -13.20 15.45
N ARG A 185 4.34 -12.32 15.96
CA ARG A 185 4.12 -12.07 17.39
C ARG A 185 5.33 -11.52 18.17
N ARG A 186 6.39 -11.08 17.46
CA ARG A 186 7.58 -10.41 18.00
C ARG A 186 7.52 -8.86 17.93
N GLY A 187 6.36 -8.28 17.63
CA GLY A 187 6.20 -6.82 17.56
C GLY A 187 6.74 -6.13 16.29
N TYR A 188 7.36 -6.85 15.35
CA TYR A 188 7.99 -6.26 14.15
C TYR A 188 7.04 -5.44 13.27
N GLY A 189 5.79 -5.87 13.08
CA GLY A 189 4.80 -5.08 12.34
C GLY A 189 4.52 -3.72 12.99
N LEU A 190 4.45 -3.67 14.32
CA LEU A 190 4.23 -2.41 15.04
C LEU A 190 5.44 -1.49 14.93
N LEU A 191 6.64 -2.05 15.03
CA LEU A 191 7.91 -1.32 14.85
C LEU A 191 7.99 -0.69 13.46
N LEU A 192 7.74 -1.47 12.40
CA LEU A 192 7.72 -1.01 11.01
C LEU A 192 6.67 0.08 10.78
N ALA A 193 5.45 -0.12 11.26
CA ALA A 193 4.38 0.87 11.12
C ALA A 193 4.75 2.21 11.76
N ARG A 194 5.36 2.21 12.96
CA ARG A 194 5.83 3.43 13.63
C ARG A 194 6.95 4.11 12.85
N ARG A 195 7.95 3.34 12.42
CA ARG A 195 9.10 3.87 11.68
C ARG A 195 8.67 4.53 10.37
N LEU A 196 7.83 3.83 9.61
CA LEU A 196 7.37 4.32 8.32
C LEU A 196 6.40 5.50 8.48
N THR A 197 5.49 5.46 9.45
CA THR A 197 4.61 6.61 9.77
C THR A 197 5.44 7.87 10.05
N SER A 198 6.49 7.74 10.86
CA SER A 198 7.38 8.86 11.20
C SER A 198 8.15 9.37 9.98
N ALA A 199 8.68 8.47 9.15
CA ALA A 199 9.38 8.84 7.92
C ALA A 199 8.46 9.57 6.92
N VAL A 200 7.20 9.14 6.79
CA VAL A 200 6.20 9.77 5.92
C VAL A 200 5.82 11.16 6.44
N LEU A 201 5.62 11.31 7.76
CA LEU A 201 5.35 12.61 8.40
C LEU A 201 6.51 13.59 8.25
N ALA A 202 7.75 13.12 8.37
CA ALA A 202 8.95 13.95 8.22
C ALA A 202 9.09 14.49 6.79
N ARG A 203 8.58 13.75 5.80
CA ARG A 203 8.53 14.17 4.39
C ARG A 203 7.34 15.10 4.06
N GLY A 204 6.53 15.49 5.05
CA GLY A 204 5.38 16.38 4.85
C GLY A 204 4.14 15.71 4.26
N TYR A 205 4.11 14.37 4.18
CA TYR A 205 2.92 13.64 3.71
C TYR A 205 2.03 13.22 4.88
N ILE A 206 0.74 13.06 4.60
CA ILE A 206 -0.22 12.46 5.55
C ILE A 206 -0.10 10.93 5.45
N PRO A 207 0.33 10.22 6.51
CA PRO A 207 0.39 8.77 6.47
C PRO A 207 -1.02 8.16 6.40
N PHE A 208 -1.19 7.21 5.49
CA PHE A 208 -2.40 6.42 5.39
C PHE A 208 -2.09 5.01 4.91
N VAL A 209 -3.04 4.10 5.14
CA VAL A 209 -2.98 2.70 4.71
C VAL A 209 -4.32 2.27 4.15
N VAL A 210 -4.28 1.26 3.27
CA VAL A 210 -5.48 0.56 2.80
C VAL A 210 -5.55 -0.80 3.49
N ILE A 211 -6.61 -1.06 4.23
CA ILE A 211 -6.77 -2.31 4.99
C ILE A 211 -8.02 -3.03 4.51
N ARG A 212 -7.89 -4.32 4.18
CA ARG A 212 -9.04 -5.17 3.85
C ARG A 212 -9.97 -5.32 5.06
N PRO A 213 -11.30 -5.39 4.87
CA PRO A 213 -12.26 -5.55 5.97
C PRO A 213 -12.00 -6.77 6.86
N GLU A 214 -11.40 -7.82 6.30
CA GLU A 214 -11.12 -9.09 7.00
C GLU A 214 -9.83 -9.03 7.83
N ASN A 215 -8.97 -8.01 7.64
CA ASN A 215 -7.67 -7.93 8.29
C ASN A 215 -7.75 -7.20 9.66
N SER A 216 -8.43 -7.83 10.61
CA SER A 216 -8.64 -7.31 11.97
C SER A 216 -7.32 -7.02 12.69
N ALA A 217 -6.27 -7.81 12.44
CA ALA A 217 -4.94 -7.60 13.02
C ALA A 217 -4.35 -6.24 12.63
N SER A 218 -4.39 -5.89 11.33
CA SER A 218 -3.90 -4.58 10.85
C SER A 218 -4.80 -3.45 11.31
N GLN A 219 -6.12 -3.63 11.28
CA GLN A 219 -7.07 -2.62 11.78
C GLN A 219 -6.78 -2.26 13.24
N ASN A 220 -6.57 -3.28 14.09
CA ASN A 220 -6.22 -3.10 15.50
C ASN A 220 -4.86 -2.43 15.69
N LEU A 221 -3.85 -2.82 14.90
CA LEU A 221 -2.51 -2.23 14.93
C LEU A 221 -2.56 -0.73 14.62
N TYR A 222 -3.19 -0.36 13.51
CA TYR A 222 -3.26 1.04 13.07
C TYR A 222 -4.15 1.90 13.97
N SER A 223 -5.24 1.34 14.50
CA SER A 223 -6.08 2.03 15.48
C SER A 223 -5.30 2.44 16.74
N LYS A 224 -4.39 1.57 17.23
CA LYS A 224 -3.50 1.89 18.37
C LYS A 224 -2.47 2.96 18.04
N LEU A 225 -2.11 3.12 16.76
CA LEU A 225 -1.21 4.17 16.28
C LEU A 225 -1.93 5.49 15.96
N GLY A 226 -3.21 5.62 16.32
CA GLY A 226 -3.98 6.84 16.09
C GLY A 226 -4.43 7.01 14.64
N PHE A 227 -4.51 5.92 13.87
CA PHE A 227 -5.15 5.94 12.56
C PHE A 227 -6.65 5.71 12.72
N ARG A 228 -7.43 6.35 11.85
CA ARG A 228 -8.89 6.23 11.84
C ARG A 228 -9.38 5.95 10.42
N ARG A 229 -10.36 5.05 10.33
CA ARG A 229 -11.09 4.78 9.08
C ARG A 229 -11.72 6.06 8.55
N ARG A 230 -11.64 6.30 7.24
CA ARG A 230 -12.25 7.46 6.56
C ARG A 230 -13.31 7.05 5.56
N TYR A 231 -12.94 6.26 4.57
CA TYR A 231 -13.83 5.84 3.49
C TYR A 231 -13.36 4.51 2.91
N GLU A 232 -14.26 3.86 2.19
CA GLU A 232 -13.98 2.61 1.49
C GLU A 232 -13.50 2.92 0.06
N THR A 233 -12.53 2.14 -0.38
CA THR A 233 -12.00 2.15 -1.74
C THR A 233 -12.15 0.77 -2.37
N VAL A 234 -12.15 0.77 -3.70
CA VAL A 234 -12.28 -0.42 -4.53
C VAL A 234 -11.16 -0.42 -5.54
N ARG A 235 -10.48 -1.56 -5.63
CA ARG A 235 -9.67 -1.93 -6.79
C ARG A 235 -10.59 -2.75 -7.70
N ALA A 236 -10.83 -2.29 -8.92
CA ALA A 236 -11.76 -2.92 -9.84
C ALA A 236 -11.18 -3.16 -11.23
N ILE A 237 -11.56 -4.27 -11.85
CA ILE A 237 -11.36 -4.52 -13.28
C ILE A 237 -12.73 -4.54 -13.93
N LEU A 238 -13.01 -3.54 -14.76
CA LEU A 238 -14.25 -3.43 -15.52
C LEU A 238 -14.04 -4.08 -16.89
N ARG A 239 -14.70 -5.20 -17.17
CA ARG A 239 -14.60 -5.88 -18.47
C ARG A 239 -15.84 -5.61 -19.33
N PRO A 240 -15.68 -5.28 -20.62
CA PRO A 240 -16.80 -5.05 -21.52
C PRO A 240 -17.55 -6.33 -21.88
N LYS A 241 -18.80 -6.18 -22.31
CA LYS A 241 -19.62 -7.28 -22.85
C LYS A 241 -18.94 -7.87 -24.09
N GLY A 242 -18.99 -9.19 -24.20
CA GLY A 242 -18.40 -9.91 -25.33
C GLY A 242 -16.87 -10.03 -25.28
N TRP A 243 -16.21 -9.54 -24.23
CA TRP A 243 -14.80 -9.84 -23.97
C TRP A 243 -14.66 -11.33 -23.63
N LEU A 244 -14.34 -12.14 -24.64
CA LEU A 244 -14.04 -13.55 -24.47
C LEU A 244 -12.77 -13.71 -23.62
N ARG A 245 -12.83 -14.60 -22.63
CA ARG A 245 -11.66 -14.97 -21.83
C ARG A 245 -10.72 -15.79 -22.72
N GLY A 246 -9.76 -15.14 -23.40
CA GLY A 246 -8.62 -15.82 -24.01
C GLY A 246 -8.11 -15.23 -25.33
N SER A 247 -6.95 -14.56 -25.28
CA SER A 247 -5.95 -14.50 -26.36
C SER A 247 -4.65 -13.75 -25.95
N ASP A 248 -4.17 -13.94 -24.72
CA ASP A 248 -2.75 -13.76 -24.39
C ASP A 248 -2.33 -15.08 -23.73
N GLY A 249 -1.35 -15.77 -24.31
CA GLY A 249 -0.94 -17.10 -23.88
C GLY A 249 -0.28 -17.07 -22.52
N GLU A 250 -1.01 -17.49 -21.50
CA GLU A 250 -0.58 -18.33 -20.38
C GLU A 250 -1.84 -18.62 -19.56
N GLU A 251 -2.08 -19.90 -19.24
CA GLU A 251 -3.16 -20.28 -18.34
C GLU A 251 -3.00 -19.54 -17.01
N ALA A 252 -3.86 -18.56 -16.73
CA ALA A 252 -4.19 -18.25 -15.35
C ALA A 252 -4.97 -19.45 -14.83
N VAL A 253 -4.25 -20.40 -14.23
CA VAL A 253 -4.83 -21.43 -13.37
C VAL A 253 -5.63 -20.68 -12.31
N VAL A 254 -6.94 -20.70 -12.45
CA VAL A 254 -7.85 -20.29 -11.38
C VAL A 254 -7.66 -21.35 -10.30
N PRO A 255 -7.16 -21.04 -9.09
CA PRO A 255 -7.28 -21.99 -8.01
C PRO A 255 -8.77 -22.07 -7.71
N GLU A 256 -9.36 -23.25 -7.90
CA GLU A 256 -10.61 -23.58 -7.24
C GLU A 256 -10.39 -23.41 -5.73
N GLY A 257 -10.90 -22.30 -5.18
CA GLY A 257 -10.66 -21.91 -3.80
C GLY A 257 -11.15 -20.53 -3.39
N SER A 258 -11.71 -19.72 -4.30
CA SER A 258 -12.37 -18.45 -3.94
C SER A 258 -13.82 -18.69 -3.53
N GLY A 259 -13.99 -19.46 -2.44
CA GLY A 259 -15.26 -19.69 -1.76
C GLY A 259 -15.01 -19.68 -0.26
N VAL A 260 -15.53 -18.64 0.40
CA VAL A 260 -15.68 -18.42 1.85
C VAL A 260 -15.30 -19.61 2.75
N GLY A 261 -14.19 -19.45 3.46
CA GLY A 261 -13.80 -20.15 4.69
C GLY A 261 -12.65 -19.32 5.28
N GLY A 262 -12.86 -18.59 6.37
CA GLY A 262 -12.62 -19.11 7.70
C GLY A 262 -11.17 -18.82 8.07
N GLU A 263 -10.94 -18.30 9.27
CA GLU A 263 -9.60 -18.30 9.84
C GLU A 263 -9.06 -19.73 9.79
N GLU A 264 -8.04 -19.98 8.98
CA GLU A 264 -7.06 -21.00 9.30
C GLU A 264 -5.77 -20.27 9.64
N GLU A 265 -5.53 -20.21 10.95
CA GLU A 265 -4.21 -20.32 11.52
C GLU A 265 -3.32 -21.15 10.58
N LEU A 266 -2.26 -20.54 10.05
CA LEU A 266 -1.19 -21.29 9.38
C LEU A 266 -0.49 -22.14 10.44
N THR A 267 -1.11 -23.24 10.83
CA THR A 267 -0.45 -24.38 11.46
C THR A 267 0.28 -25.14 10.37
N GLU A 268 1.59 -25.32 10.58
CA GLU A 268 2.46 -26.33 9.98
C GLU A 268 2.28 -26.59 8.48
N ALA A 269 3.02 -25.84 7.66
CA ALA A 269 3.47 -26.35 6.37
C ALA A 269 5.01 -26.33 6.40
N GLU A 270 5.60 -27.52 6.38
CA GLU A 270 7.03 -27.76 6.31
C GLU A 270 7.64 -26.98 5.14
N VAL A 271 8.69 -26.22 5.44
CA VAL A 271 9.56 -25.65 4.43
C VAL A 271 10.31 -26.81 3.77
N PRO A 272 10.26 -26.99 2.43
CA PRO A 272 11.11 -27.98 1.80
C PRO A 272 12.58 -27.58 2.01
N GLU A 273 13.36 -28.47 2.65
CA GLU A 273 14.82 -28.36 2.76
C GLU A 273 15.41 -28.16 1.35
N GLY A 274 16.09 -27.03 1.14
CA GLY A 274 16.83 -26.79 -0.11
C GLY A 274 17.04 -25.34 -0.53
N ALA A 275 16.42 -24.36 0.12
CA ALA A 275 16.56 -22.95 -0.29
C ALA A 275 17.77 -22.20 0.30
N ALA A 276 18.56 -22.83 1.19
CA ALA A 276 19.62 -22.16 1.95
C ALA A 276 21.05 -22.23 1.35
N GLU A 277 21.27 -22.89 0.21
CA GLU A 277 22.64 -23.05 -0.34
C GLU A 277 22.78 -22.57 -1.78
N ARG A 278 22.61 -21.26 -2.04
CA ARG A 278 23.27 -20.59 -3.19
C ARG A 278 23.59 -19.13 -2.86
N SER A 279 24.51 -18.90 -1.93
CA SER A 279 25.31 -17.67 -1.91
C SER A 279 26.65 -17.88 -1.19
N ARG A 280 27.51 -18.69 -1.79
CA ARG A 280 28.96 -18.57 -1.59
C ARG A 280 29.58 -18.44 -2.97
N GLY A 281 30.08 -17.24 -3.26
CA GLY A 281 30.71 -16.94 -4.53
C GLY A 281 32.15 -17.44 -4.58
N GLU A 282 32.65 -17.61 -5.80
CA GLU A 282 34.07 -17.46 -6.11
C GLU A 282 34.18 -16.61 -7.37
N ALA A 283 34.91 -15.50 -7.24
CA ALA A 283 35.36 -14.68 -8.35
C ALA A 283 36.73 -15.21 -8.77
N GLU A 284 36.87 -15.67 -10.01
CA GLU A 284 38.17 -15.94 -10.62
C GLU A 284 38.61 -14.74 -11.48
N VAL A 285 39.82 -14.28 -11.21
CA VAL A 285 40.58 -13.27 -11.95
C VAL A 285 41.37 -13.99 -13.06
N PRO A 286 41.44 -13.48 -14.30
CA PRO A 286 42.28 -14.10 -15.33
C PRO A 286 43.69 -13.49 -15.34
N GLU A 287 44.70 -14.32 -15.06
CA GLU A 287 46.05 -14.26 -15.66
C GLU A 287 46.03 -15.31 -16.80
N GLY A 288 46.39 -15.05 -18.05
CA GLY A 288 47.64 -14.47 -18.52
C GLY A 288 48.46 -15.59 -19.17
N ASP A 289 48.44 -15.68 -20.51
CA ASP A 289 49.52 -16.15 -21.40
C ASP A 289 49.20 -15.76 -22.86
#